data_AF-A0A7V6T905-F1
#
_entry.id   AF-A0A7V6T905-F1
#
_cell.length_a   1.000
_cell.length_b   1.000
_cell.length_c   1.000
_cell.angle_alpha   90.00
_cell.angle_beta   90.00
_cell.angle_gamma   90.00
#
_symmetry.space_group_name_H-M   'P 1'
#
loop_
_entity.id
_entity.type
_entity.pdbx_description
1 polymer ?
#
loop_
_entity_poly.entity_id
_entity_poly.type
_entity_poly.pdbx_seq_one_letter_code
_entity_poly.pdbx_strand_id
1 'polypeptide(L)' 'MDKSPDSNQESWKNIIDEIEKALREIDLSEKAFQWAQNDQEEVDLAIARKKAAVEYFNFLTKK' A
#
# COMPACT_ATOMS: atom_id res chain seq x y z
N MET A 1 18.53 26.29 16.77
CA MET A 1 17.36 25.57 16.21
C MET A 1 17.80 24.14 16.01
N ASP A 2 17.85 23.39 17.11
CA ASP A 2 18.21 21.97 17.09
C ASP A 2 17.01 21.21 16.53
N LYS A 3 17.12 20.72 15.29
CA LYS A 3 16.18 19.71 14.79
C LYS A 3 16.52 18.42 15.54
N SER A 4 15.71 18.10 16.55
CA SER A 4 15.83 16.84 17.29
C SER A 4 15.86 15.66 16.32
N PRO A 5 16.88 14.77 16.40
CA PRO A 5 16.98 13.58 15.55
C PRO A 5 15.78 12.62 15.70
N ASP A 6 15.06 12.70 16.82
CA ASP A 6 13.83 11.93 17.08
C ASP A 6 12.72 12.14 16.04
N SER A 7 12.55 13.38 15.54
CA SER A 7 11.50 13.69 14.56
C SER A 7 11.70 12.97 13.23
N ASN A 8 12.97 12.81 12.81
CA ASN A 8 13.27 12.05 11.62
C ASN A 8 13.04 10.55 11.85
N GLN A 9 13.44 10.03 13.01
CA GLN A 9 13.32 8.61 13.32
C GLN A 9 11.86 8.14 13.38
N GLU A 10 10.96 8.97 13.91
CA GLU A 10 9.51 8.72 13.90
C GLU A 10 8.92 8.83 12.48
N SER A 11 9.37 9.80 11.69
CA SER A 11 8.97 9.93 10.28
C SER A 11 9.37 8.72 9.43
N TRP A 12 10.58 8.19 9.61
CA TRP A 12 11.03 6.99 8.90
C TRP A 12 10.24 5.75 9.32
N LYS A 13 9.91 5.62 10.61
CA LYS A 13 9.07 4.53 11.12
C LYS A 13 7.66 4.58 10.51
N ASN A 14 7.07 5.77 10.41
CA ASN A 14 5.77 5.96 9.77
C ASN A 14 5.80 5.63 8.27
N ILE A 15 6.87 5.99 7.55
CA ILE A 15 7.02 5.64 6.13
C ILE A 15 7.11 4.12 5.95
N ILE A 16 7.87 3.42 6.81
CA ILE A 16 7.98 1.95 6.76
C ILE A 16 6.62 1.30 7.03
N ASP A 17 5.88 1.75 8.04
CA ASP A 17 4.54 1.23 8.36
C ASP A 17 3.55 1.41 7.19
N GLU A 18 3.57 2.57 6.54
CA GLU A 18 2.73 2.85 5.37
C GLU A 18 3.12 1.99 4.15
N ILE A 19 4.42 1.71 3.97
CA ILE A 19 4.90 0.78 2.95
C ILE A 19 4.41 -0.66 3.24
N GLU A 20 4.49 -1.10 4.49
CA GLU A 20 4.00 -2.42 4.89
C GLU A 20 2.48 -2.57 4.70
N LYS A 21 1.70 -1.52 4.97
CA LYS A 21 0.26 -1.50 4.68
C LYS A 21 -0.01 -1.62 3.19
N ALA A 22 0.67 -0.82 2.37
CA ALA A 22 0.51 -0.88 0.92
C ALA A 22 0.82 -2.27 0.36
N LEU A 23 1.88 -2.93 0.86
CA LEU A 23 2.22 -4.30 0.47
C LEU A 23 1.13 -5.32 0.89
N ARG A 24 0.56 -5.20 2.09
CA ARG A 24 -0.58 -6.04 2.51
C ARG A 24 -1.80 -5.83 1.64
N GLU A 25 -2.07 -4.59 1.25
CA GLU A 25 -3.23 -4.24 0.43
C GLU A 25 -3.11 -4.81 -0.99
N ILE A 26 -1.89 -4.85 -1.54
CA ILE A 26 -1.56 -5.51 -2.81
C ILE A 26 -1.82 -7.02 -2.70
N ASP A 27 -1.32 -7.69 -1.65
CA ASP A 27 -1.50 -9.12 -1.42
C ASP A 27 -2.98 -9.49 -1.21
N LEU A 28 -3.71 -8.70 -0.42
CA LEU A 28 -5.14 -8.87 -0.19
C LEU A 28 -5.94 -8.71 -1.47
N SER A 29 -5.62 -7.70 -2.29
CA SER A 29 -6.28 -7.47 -3.57
C SER A 29 -6.01 -8.60 -4.57
N GLU A 30 -4.79 -9.16 -4.57
CA GLU A 30 -4.45 -10.32 -5.39
C GLU A 30 -5.20 -11.58 -4.95
N LYS A 31 -5.32 -11.82 -3.65
CA LYS A 31 -6.14 -12.90 -3.10
C LYS A 31 -7.62 -12.70 -3.43
N ALA A 32 -8.14 -11.48 -3.27
CA ALA A 32 -9.53 -11.17 -3.64
C ALA A 32 -9.79 -11.46 -5.13
N PHE A 33 -8.86 -11.08 -6.01
CA PHE A 33 -8.94 -11.41 -7.43
C PHE A 33 -8.96 -12.93 -7.70
N GLN A 34 -8.14 -13.71 -6.99
CA GLN A 34 -8.13 -15.18 -7.12
C GLN A 34 -9.42 -15.85 -6.62
N TRP A 35 -10.13 -15.21 -5.69
CA TRP A 35 -11.39 -15.70 -5.12
C TRP A 35 -12.61 -15.27 -5.93
N ALA A 36 -12.57 -14.12 -6.61
CA ALA A 36 -13.66 -13.56 -7.39
C ALA A 36 -14.01 -14.35 -8.68
N GLN A 37 -13.63 -15.63 -8.79
CA GLN A 37 -13.58 -16.46 -10.00
C GLN A 37 -14.80 -16.43 -10.94
N ASN A 38 -15.97 -15.94 -10.50
CA ASN A 38 -17.19 -15.84 -11.30
C ASN A 38 -17.93 -14.49 -11.18
N ASP A 39 -17.40 -13.50 -10.45
CA ASP A 39 -18.06 -12.20 -10.28
C ASP A 39 -17.19 -11.08 -10.87
N GLN A 40 -17.63 -10.57 -12.01
CA GLN A 40 -16.86 -9.61 -12.79
C GLN A 40 -16.72 -8.27 -12.05
N GLU A 41 -17.71 -7.87 -11.26
CA GLU A 41 -17.64 -6.62 -10.47
C GLU A 41 -16.60 -6.75 -9.35
N GLU A 42 -16.53 -7.89 -8.68
CA GLU A 42 -15.51 -8.17 -7.65
C GLU A 42 -14.10 -8.27 -8.24
N VAL A 43 -13.97 -8.81 -9.46
CA VAL A 43 -12.71 -8.83 -10.21
C VAL A 43 -12.23 -7.42 -10.53
N ASP A 44 -13.11 -6.58 -11.09
CA ASP A 44 -12.78 -5.19 -11.43
C ASP A 44 -12.42 -4.38 -10.17
N LEU A 45 -13.14 -4.59 -9.06
CA LEU A 45 -12.86 -3.98 -7.77
C LEU A 45 -11.49 -4.39 -7.21
N ALA A 46 -11.15 -5.67 -7.28
CA ALA A 46 -9.85 -6.18 -6.83
C ALA A 46 -8.70 -5.60 -7.66
N ILE A 47 -8.87 -5.48 -8.99
CA ILE A 47 -7.89 -4.85 -9.88
C ILE A 47 -7.72 -3.36 -9.54
N ALA A 48 -8.81 -2.64 -9.32
CA ALA A 48 -8.77 -1.21 -8.98
C ALA A 48 -8.05 -0.97 -7.64
N ARG A 49 -8.35 -1.77 -6.62
CA ARG A 49 -7.66 -1.72 -5.31
C ARG A 49 -6.18 -2.02 -5.42
N LYS A 50 -5.81 -3.05 -6.19
CA LYS A 50 -4.40 -3.39 -6.44
C LYS A 50 -3.66 -2.24 -7.13
N LYS A 51 -4.26 -1.61 -8.15
CA LYS A 51 -3.65 -0.46 -8.84
C LYS A 51 -3.42 0.71 -7.88
N ALA A 52 -4.42 1.07 -7.08
CA ALA A 52 -4.30 2.15 -6.10
C ALA A 52 -3.20 1.87 -5.06
N ALA A 53 -3.12 0.65 -4.55
CA ALA A 53 -2.09 0.27 -3.59
C ALA A 53 -0.67 0.29 -4.20
N VAL A 54 -0.51 -0.13 -5.47
CA VAL A 54 0.77 -0.04 -6.20
C VAL A 54 1.16 1.41 -6.46
N GLU A 55 0.22 2.27 -6.84
CA GLU A 55 0.47 3.72 -7.03
C GLU A 55 0.90 4.38 -5.73
N TYR A 56 0.23 4.06 -4.61
CA TYR A 56 0.59 4.57 -3.29
C TYR A 56 1.98 4.08 -2.84
N PHE A 57 2.28 2.79 -3.01
CA PHE A 57 3.62 2.24 -2.76
C PHE A 57 4.69 2.95 -3.59
N ASN A 58 4.43 3.19 -4.88
CA ASN A 58 5.35 3.91 -5.76
C ASN A 58 5.56 5.37 -5.32
N PHE A 59 4.52 6.03 -4.82
CA PHE A 59 4.63 7.38 -4.24
C PHE A 59 5.50 7.39 -2.97
N LEU A 60 5.34 6.40 -2.10
CA LEU A 60 6.13 6.29 -0.87
C LEU A 60 7.60 5.97 -1.13
N THR A 61 7.90 5.19 -2.17
CA THR A 61 9.27 4.71 -2.47
C THR A 61 10.07 5.60 -3.42
N LYS A 62 9.43 6.49 -4.19
CA LYS A 62 10.11 7.47 -5.05
C LYS A 62 10.45 8.80 -4.35
N LYS A 63 10.21 8.91 -3.04
CA LYS A 63 10.41 10.13 -2.26
C LYS A 63 11.82 10.25 -1.69
#